data_AF-A0A1H0VJV2-F1
#
_entry.id   AF-A0A1H0VJV2-F1
#
_cell.length_a   1.000
_cell.length_b   1.000
_cell.length_c   1.000
_cell.angle_alpha   90.00
_cell.angle_beta   90.00
_cell.angle_gamma   90.00
#
_symmetry.space_group_name_H-M   'P 1'
#
loop_
_entity.id
_entity.type
_entity.pdbx_description
1 polymer ?
#
loop_
_entity_poly.entity_id
_entity_poly.type
_entity_poly.pdbx_seq_one_letter_code
_entity_poly.pdbx_strand_id
1 'polypeptide(L)'
;MRLAMIPLMMLCLVAGRAAQAQQPVPASKETIEIGLSTDTISITSGFRGTDLTVFGALDNADPLIQRQGRYDVVVILEGPPRNFVVRRKDRYFGIWVNTESVSFQNIPASYSLASTRSLQDITTPKIFAQLSLGVNNIYYEPMPEGFDSSASLREFTKELPRLKQKQLLYNQRVGDVQFLSSTLFRATLSLPANVPVGKHVARAYLFRNGEFLRESSTSLNIVKAGLEFRIFRAANQHSLLYGLFAVFLAVVTGWAGRLVFRKD
;
A
#
# COMPACT_ATOMS: atom_id res chain seq x y z
N MET A 1 -21.99 -85.00 -38.99
CA MET A 1 -20.90 -84.01 -38.79
C MET A 1 -21.41 -82.63 -39.21
N ARG A 2 -21.05 -81.61 -38.45
CA ARG A 2 -21.70 -80.29 -38.30
C ARG A 2 -21.36 -79.31 -39.42
N LEU A 3 -22.29 -78.40 -39.75
CA LEU A 3 -22.07 -76.99 -40.19
C LEU A 3 -23.46 -76.29 -40.30
N ALA A 4 -23.78 -75.35 -39.40
CA ALA A 4 -23.75 -73.88 -39.58
C ALA A 4 -24.90 -73.37 -40.50
N MET A 5 -25.68 -72.30 -40.24
CA MET A 5 -25.30 -70.97 -39.77
C MET A 5 -26.57 -70.08 -39.63
N ILE A 6 -26.85 -69.54 -38.45
CA ILE A 6 -27.65 -68.33 -38.13
C ILE A 6 -26.87 -67.68 -36.96
N PRO A 7 -26.58 -66.36 -36.89
CA PRO A 7 -27.48 -65.24 -37.23
C PRO A 7 -26.87 -64.06 -38.02
N LEU A 8 -27.71 -63.47 -38.88
CA LEU A 8 -27.57 -62.12 -39.42
C LEU A 8 -28.30 -61.15 -38.46
N MET A 9 -27.70 -60.79 -37.33
CA MET A 9 -28.27 -59.74 -36.46
C MET A 9 -27.22 -59.17 -35.49
N MET A 10 -26.10 -58.64 -35.99
CA MET A 10 -25.16 -57.93 -35.11
C MET A 10 -24.26 -56.92 -35.86
N LEU A 11 -24.84 -56.06 -36.70
CA LEU A 11 -24.05 -55.07 -37.43
C LEU A 11 -24.71 -53.69 -37.53
N CYS A 12 -25.18 -53.10 -36.41
CA CYS A 12 -25.67 -51.71 -36.40
C CYS A 12 -25.26 -50.87 -35.17
N LEU A 13 -24.31 -51.29 -34.34
CA LEU A 13 -24.08 -50.66 -33.02
C LEU A 13 -22.69 -50.05 -32.79
N VAL A 14 -21.95 -49.68 -33.85
CA VAL A 14 -20.58 -49.12 -33.71
C VAL A 14 -20.37 -47.76 -34.41
N ALA A 15 -21.44 -47.05 -34.81
CA ALA A 15 -21.29 -45.75 -35.49
C ALA A 15 -21.50 -44.50 -34.60
N GLY A 16 -21.58 -44.67 -33.27
CA GLY A 16 -22.01 -43.59 -32.35
C GLY A 16 -20.96 -43.00 -31.40
N ARG A 17 -19.67 -43.38 -31.49
CA ARG A 17 -18.62 -42.94 -30.54
C ARG A 17 -17.49 -42.18 -31.22
N ALA A 18 -17.79 -41.04 -31.82
CA ALA A 18 -16.75 -40.09 -32.25
C ALA A 18 -17.29 -38.65 -32.27
N ALA A 19 -17.84 -38.19 -31.14
CA ALA A 19 -18.12 -36.78 -30.91
C ALA A 19 -18.04 -36.49 -29.40
N GLN A 20 -16.93 -36.84 -28.77
CA GLN A 20 -16.56 -36.15 -27.53
C GLN A 20 -16.18 -34.74 -27.94
N ALA A 21 -17.16 -33.84 -27.86
CA ALA A 21 -16.94 -32.41 -27.91
C ALA A 21 -15.76 -32.08 -26.99
N GLN A 22 -14.69 -31.50 -27.55
CA GLN A 22 -13.70 -30.77 -26.75
C GLN A 22 -14.50 -29.79 -25.88
N GLN A 23 -14.62 -30.09 -24.59
CA GLN A 23 -15.07 -29.08 -23.64
C GLN A 23 -14.06 -27.94 -23.74
N PRO A 24 -14.49 -26.70 -24.04
CA PRO A 24 -13.57 -25.58 -24.09
C PRO A 24 -12.91 -25.51 -22.71
N VAL A 25 -11.59 -25.68 -22.68
CA VAL A 25 -10.81 -25.46 -21.47
C VAL A 25 -11.18 -24.05 -21.00
N PRO A 26 -11.74 -23.89 -19.79
CA PRO A 26 -12.10 -22.57 -19.32
C PRO A 26 -10.84 -21.72 -19.40
N ALA A 27 -10.90 -20.62 -20.16
CA ALA A 27 -9.80 -19.66 -20.23
C ALA A 27 -9.42 -19.31 -18.80
N SER A 28 -8.19 -19.63 -18.43
CA SER A 28 -7.68 -19.39 -17.09
C SER A 28 -7.80 -17.90 -16.81
N LYS A 29 -8.41 -17.54 -15.68
CA LYS A 29 -8.67 -16.13 -15.35
C LYS A 29 -7.33 -15.42 -15.15
N GLU A 30 -7.15 -14.34 -15.89
CA GLU A 30 -6.02 -13.41 -15.73
C GLU A 30 -5.91 -12.99 -14.26
N THR A 31 -4.73 -13.18 -13.68
CA THR A 31 -4.45 -12.91 -12.27
C THR A 31 -3.16 -12.10 -12.15
N ILE A 32 -2.96 -11.45 -11.00
CA ILE A 32 -1.77 -10.67 -10.70
C ILE A 32 -1.23 -11.12 -9.35
N GLU A 33 0.08 -11.33 -9.26
CA GLU A 33 0.80 -11.58 -8.01
C GLU A 33 1.87 -10.51 -7.81
N ILE A 34 2.11 -10.14 -6.54
CA ILE A 34 3.11 -9.12 -6.20
C ILE A 34 4.01 -9.57 -5.05
N GLY A 35 5.26 -9.13 -5.10
CA GLY A 35 6.26 -9.27 -4.06
C GLY A 35 6.96 -7.94 -3.79
N LEU A 36 7.38 -7.74 -2.55
CA LEU A 36 8.17 -6.57 -2.17
C LEU A 36 9.66 -6.91 -2.22
N SER A 37 10.48 -5.91 -2.53
CA SER A 37 11.94 -6.01 -2.39
C SER A 37 12.37 -6.30 -0.94
N THR A 38 11.61 -5.83 0.04
CA THR A 38 11.76 -6.15 1.47
C THR A 38 10.39 -6.18 2.14
N ASP A 39 10.21 -7.08 3.10
CA ASP A 39 9.00 -7.15 3.92
C ASP A 39 9.04 -6.20 5.13
N THR A 40 10.23 -5.70 5.47
CA THR A 40 10.49 -4.90 6.66
C THR A 40 11.45 -3.74 6.37
N ILE A 41 11.08 -2.54 6.81
CA ILE A 41 11.95 -1.35 6.73
C ILE A 41 12.19 -0.82 8.14
N SER A 42 13.47 -0.63 8.45
CA SER A 42 13.94 -0.10 9.73
C SER A 42 14.30 1.37 9.59
N ILE A 43 13.57 2.24 10.30
CA ILE A 43 13.77 3.69 10.29
C ILE A 43 14.60 4.11 11.49
N THR A 44 15.71 4.82 11.23
CA THR A 44 16.59 5.44 12.23
C THR A 44 16.32 6.95 12.33
N SER A 45 16.98 7.63 13.27
CA SER A 45 16.90 9.09 13.44
C SER A 45 17.30 9.87 12.18
N GLY A 46 18.23 9.33 11.37
CA GLY A 46 18.74 9.93 10.15
C GLY A 46 18.02 9.52 8.86
N PHE A 47 16.85 8.87 8.95
CA PHE A 47 16.12 8.41 7.77
C PHE A 47 15.62 9.58 6.92
N ARG A 48 15.94 9.56 5.62
CA ARG A 48 15.60 10.63 4.65
C ARG A 48 14.52 10.22 3.65
N GLY A 49 13.88 9.09 3.86
CA GLY A 49 13.04 8.45 2.85
C GLY A 49 13.82 7.43 2.03
N THR A 50 13.08 6.55 1.37
CA THR A 50 13.64 5.53 0.47
C THR A 50 12.59 5.17 -0.57
N ASP A 51 13.03 4.61 -1.69
CA ASP A 51 12.13 3.98 -2.62
C ASP A 51 11.94 2.51 -2.26
N LEU A 52 10.69 2.06 -2.31
CA LEU A 52 10.32 0.64 -2.21
C LEU A 52 10.03 0.14 -3.61
N THR A 53 10.78 -0.87 -4.02
CA THR A 53 10.50 -1.58 -5.26
C THR A 53 9.52 -2.70 -5.00
N VAL A 54 8.44 -2.72 -5.75
CA VAL A 54 7.43 -3.79 -5.81
C VAL A 54 7.60 -4.49 -7.14
N PHE A 55 7.71 -5.81 -7.10
CA PHE A 55 7.72 -6.66 -8.27
C PHE A 55 6.35 -7.31 -8.40
N GLY A 56 5.90 -7.56 -9.62
CA GLY A 56 4.73 -8.38 -9.81
C GLY A 56 4.73 -9.08 -11.15
N ALA A 57 3.94 -10.15 -11.22
CA ALA A 57 3.77 -10.96 -12.40
C ALA A 57 2.28 -11.08 -12.74
N LEU A 58 1.96 -11.03 -14.03
CA LEU A 58 0.65 -11.35 -14.55
C LEU A 58 0.62 -12.83 -14.91
N ASP A 59 -0.37 -13.55 -14.40
CA ASP A 59 -0.63 -14.94 -14.74
C ASP A 59 -1.74 -15.04 -15.78
N ASN A 60 -1.56 -15.95 -16.73
CA ASN A 60 -2.51 -16.19 -17.83
C ASN A 60 -2.81 -14.94 -18.69
N ALA A 61 -1.86 -14.01 -18.79
CA ALA A 61 -2.00 -12.82 -19.64
C ALA A 61 -2.12 -13.23 -21.12
N ASP A 62 -3.07 -12.61 -21.83
CA ASP A 62 -3.25 -12.80 -23.27
C ASP A 62 -2.11 -12.11 -24.04
N PRO A 63 -1.24 -12.87 -24.76
CA PRO A 63 -0.13 -12.28 -25.50
C PRO A 63 -0.56 -11.29 -26.59
N LEU A 64 -1.77 -11.43 -27.16
CA LEU A 64 -2.27 -10.53 -28.20
C LEU A 64 -2.66 -9.18 -27.61
N ILE A 65 -3.37 -9.18 -26.48
CA ILE A 65 -3.76 -7.97 -25.76
C ILE A 65 -2.54 -7.25 -25.20
N GLN A 66 -1.55 -8.01 -24.74
CA GLN A 66 -0.32 -7.47 -24.20
C GLN A 66 0.53 -6.76 -25.26
N ARG A 67 0.66 -7.33 -26.46
CA ARG A 67 1.36 -6.68 -27.58
C ARG A 67 0.73 -5.36 -27.99
N GLN A 68 -0.55 -5.17 -27.68
CA GLN A 68 -1.27 -3.92 -27.90
C GLN A 68 -1.12 -2.91 -26.75
N GLY A 69 -0.37 -3.26 -25.68
CA GLY A 69 -0.15 -2.37 -24.53
C GLY A 69 -1.43 -2.05 -23.76
N ARG A 70 -2.41 -2.96 -23.76
CA ARG A 70 -3.74 -2.76 -23.18
C ARG A 70 -3.87 -3.22 -21.73
N TYR A 71 -2.79 -3.74 -21.15
CA TYR A 71 -2.71 -4.02 -19.72
C TYR A 71 -2.14 -2.82 -18.99
N ASP A 72 -2.85 -2.40 -17.95
CA ASP A 72 -2.39 -1.36 -17.04
C ASP A 72 -2.35 -1.90 -15.63
N VAL A 73 -1.29 -1.53 -14.92
CA VAL A 73 -1.14 -1.84 -13.51
C VAL A 73 -1.04 -0.54 -12.72
N VAL A 74 -1.79 -0.50 -11.63
CA VAL A 74 -1.71 0.54 -10.60
C VAL A 74 -1.29 -0.12 -9.30
N VAL A 75 -0.19 0.33 -8.73
CA VAL A 75 0.31 -0.14 -7.43
C VAL A 75 0.19 0.97 -6.42
N ILE A 76 -0.35 0.67 -5.25
CA ILE A 76 -0.47 1.61 -4.14
C ILE A 76 0.24 1.05 -2.90
N LEU A 77 0.70 1.94 -2.03
CA LEU A 77 1.19 1.64 -0.69
C LEU A 77 0.42 2.50 0.32
N GLU A 78 -0.39 1.85 1.13
CA GLU A 78 -1.22 2.47 2.15
C GLU A 78 -0.58 2.30 3.52
N GLY A 79 -0.44 3.42 4.24
CA GLY A 79 0.02 3.41 5.62
C GLY A 79 -1.05 2.95 6.61
N PRO A 80 -0.66 2.69 7.87
CA PRO A 80 -1.60 2.25 8.89
C PRO A 80 -2.73 3.29 9.04
N PRO A 81 -4.00 2.85 9.10
CA PRO A 81 -5.13 3.75 9.27
C PRO A 81 -5.05 4.44 10.63
N ARG A 82 -5.33 5.74 10.67
CA ARG A 82 -5.33 6.55 11.89
C ARG A 82 -6.47 7.56 11.86
N ASN A 83 -6.89 7.96 13.06
CA ASN A 83 -7.84 9.05 13.23
C ASN A 83 -7.07 10.37 13.20
N PHE A 84 -7.60 11.35 12.48
CA PHE A 84 -6.99 12.68 12.36
C PHE A 84 -8.00 13.76 12.64
N VAL A 85 -7.56 14.84 13.26
CA VAL A 85 -8.35 16.06 13.45
C VAL A 85 -7.77 17.14 12.56
N VAL A 86 -8.55 17.60 11.59
CA VAL A 86 -8.21 18.71 10.71
C VAL A 86 -8.75 19.98 11.35
N ARG A 87 -7.91 21.03 11.42
CA ARG A 87 -8.27 22.31 12.03
C ARG A 87 -8.10 23.44 11.03
N ARG A 88 -9.10 24.31 10.92
CA ARG A 88 -9.00 25.58 10.20
C ARG A 88 -8.37 26.61 11.13
N LYS A 89 -7.37 27.32 10.63
CA LYS A 89 -6.74 28.44 11.33
C LYS A 89 -7.16 29.72 10.66
N ASP A 90 -7.85 30.58 11.39
CA ASP A 90 -8.16 31.92 10.95
C ASP A 90 -7.48 32.94 11.86
N ARG A 91 -7.37 34.17 11.35
CA ARG A 91 -6.74 35.26 12.07
C ARG A 91 -7.82 36.13 12.69
N TYR A 92 -7.84 36.20 14.02
CA TYR A 92 -8.78 37.00 14.78
C TYR A 92 -8.00 37.95 15.69
N PHE A 93 -8.29 39.25 15.65
CA PHE A 93 -7.54 40.27 16.41
C PHE A 93 -6.00 40.15 16.31
N GLY A 94 -5.48 39.81 15.12
CA GLY A 94 -4.03 39.70 14.87
C GLY A 94 -3.37 38.40 15.35
N ILE A 95 -4.10 37.52 16.05
CA ILE A 95 -3.61 36.19 16.47
C ILE A 95 -4.23 35.07 15.63
N TRP A 96 -3.47 33.99 15.44
CA TRP A 96 -3.97 32.79 14.77
C TRP A 96 -4.70 31.91 15.78
N VAL A 97 -5.98 31.65 15.51
CA VAL A 97 -6.82 30.80 16.35
C VAL A 97 -7.38 29.65 15.52
N ASN A 98 -7.55 28.49 16.14
CA ASN A 98 -8.26 27.39 15.50
C ASN A 98 -9.76 27.68 15.61
N THR A 99 -10.41 28.00 14.50
CA THR A 99 -11.83 28.39 14.45
C THR A 99 -12.75 27.19 14.33
N GLU A 100 -12.41 26.27 13.44
CA GLU A 100 -13.20 25.07 13.16
C GLU A 100 -12.32 23.82 13.22
N SER A 101 -12.92 22.68 13.57
CA SER A 101 -12.23 21.39 13.52
C SER A 101 -13.15 20.25 13.13
N VAL A 102 -12.65 19.34 12.28
CA VAL A 102 -13.36 18.12 11.88
C VAL A 102 -12.46 16.91 12.14
N SER A 103 -13.04 15.88 12.75
CA SER A 103 -12.37 14.61 13.03
C SER A 103 -12.72 13.59 11.95
N PHE A 104 -11.72 12.89 11.44
CA PHE A 104 -11.84 11.80 10.46
C PHE A 104 -11.30 10.51 11.04
N GLN A 105 -11.92 9.39 10.67
CA GLN A 105 -11.54 8.05 11.11
C GLN A 105 -11.00 7.22 9.95
N ASN A 106 -10.19 6.20 10.27
CA ASN A 106 -9.72 5.20 9.31
C ASN A 106 -8.93 5.76 8.11
N ILE A 107 -8.28 6.91 8.27
CA ILE A 107 -7.56 7.55 7.16
C ILE A 107 -6.15 6.96 7.04
N PRO A 108 -5.70 6.56 5.84
CA PRO A 108 -4.32 6.11 5.62
C PRO A 108 -3.33 7.18 6.05
N ALA A 109 -2.42 6.84 6.97
CA ALA A 109 -1.49 7.84 7.50
C ALA A 109 -0.45 8.31 6.45
N SER A 110 -0.16 7.46 5.46
CA SER A 110 0.61 7.74 4.24
C SER A 110 -0.02 7.03 3.04
N TYR A 111 0.23 7.54 1.83
CA TYR A 111 -0.30 6.98 0.59
C TYR A 111 0.70 7.22 -0.54
N SER A 112 1.14 6.16 -1.21
CA SER A 112 1.97 6.27 -2.41
C SER A 112 1.30 5.50 -3.53
N LEU A 113 1.22 6.09 -4.73
CA LEU A 113 0.65 5.45 -5.91
C LEU A 113 1.67 5.48 -7.04
N ALA A 114 1.83 4.36 -7.72
CA ALA A 114 2.55 4.23 -8.97
C ALA A 114 1.58 3.68 -10.03
N SER A 115 1.59 4.23 -11.24
CA SER A 115 0.77 3.72 -12.35
C SER A 115 1.58 3.53 -13.62
N THR A 116 1.10 2.64 -14.51
CA THR A 116 1.74 2.39 -15.82
C THR A 116 1.55 3.59 -16.76
N ARG A 117 0.34 4.16 -16.78
CA ARG A 117 -0.04 5.32 -17.59
C ARG A 117 -0.75 6.36 -16.73
N SER A 118 -1.07 7.52 -17.30
CA SER A 118 -1.89 8.52 -16.60
C SER A 118 -3.20 7.89 -16.16
N LEU A 119 -3.64 8.20 -14.93
CA LEU A 119 -4.83 7.56 -14.36
C LEU A 119 -6.03 7.69 -15.31
N GLN A 120 -6.25 8.88 -15.89
CA GLN A 120 -7.33 9.15 -16.84
C GLN A 120 -7.32 8.28 -18.12
N ASP A 121 -6.17 7.72 -18.48
CA ASP A 121 -6.00 6.87 -19.68
C ASP A 121 -6.13 5.37 -19.35
N ILE A 122 -6.09 5.01 -18.06
CA ILE A 122 -6.24 3.64 -17.59
C ILE A 122 -7.71 3.28 -17.52
N THR A 123 -8.51 4.00 -16.72
CA THR A 123 -9.93 3.70 -16.52
C THR A 123 -10.75 4.96 -16.23
N THR A 124 -12.07 4.80 -16.12
CA THR A 124 -12.99 5.89 -15.82
C THR A 124 -12.83 6.38 -14.38
N PRO A 125 -13.05 7.68 -14.09
CA PRO A 125 -13.02 8.22 -12.74
C PRO A 125 -13.97 7.50 -11.77
N LYS A 126 -15.08 6.95 -12.28
CA LYS A 126 -16.05 6.17 -11.50
C LYS A 126 -15.42 4.90 -10.92
N ILE A 127 -14.64 4.17 -11.71
CA ILE A 127 -13.98 2.94 -11.26
C ILE A 127 -12.90 3.27 -10.22
N PHE A 128 -12.12 4.34 -10.44
CA PHE A 128 -11.15 4.78 -9.43
C PHE A 128 -11.80 5.20 -8.11
N ALA A 129 -12.94 5.89 -8.15
CA ALA A 129 -13.69 6.23 -6.94
C ALA A 129 -14.20 4.97 -6.21
N GLN A 130 -14.69 3.97 -6.95
CA GLN A 130 -15.13 2.69 -6.38
C GLN A 130 -14.00 1.90 -5.73
N LEU A 131 -12.81 1.92 -6.33
CA LEU A 131 -11.61 1.25 -5.82
C LEU A 131 -10.79 2.10 -4.83
N SER A 132 -11.26 3.32 -4.49
CA SER A 132 -10.52 4.28 -3.66
C SER A 132 -9.08 4.58 -4.15
N LEU A 133 -8.90 4.58 -5.47
CA LEU A 133 -7.60 4.71 -6.12
C LEU A 133 -7.33 6.16 -6.52
N GLY A 134 -6.19 6.67 -6.08
CA GLY A 134 -5.77 8.05 -6.28
C GLY A 134 -6.09 8.94 -5.09
N VAL A 135 -5.26 9.96 -4.90
CA VAL A 135 -5.28 10.80 -3.68
C VAL A 135 -6.63 11.51 -3.47
N ASN A 136 -7.34 11.82 -4.55
CA ASN A 136 -8.63 12.52 -4.48
C ASN A 136 -9.83 11.57 -4.29
N ASN A 137 -9.62 10.26 -4.39
CA ASN A 137 -10.67 9.23 -4.36
C ASN A 137 -10.66 8.42 -3.06
N ILE A 138 -9.77 8.73 -2.12
CA ILE A 138 -9.74 8.12 -0.80
C ILE A 138 -11.06 8.45 -0.09
N TYR A 139 -11.75 7.43 0.42
CA TYR A 139 -12.95 7.64 1.21
C TYR A 139 -12.59 8.18 2.60
N TYR A 140 -13.07 9.39 2.91
CA TYR A 140 -12.86 10.03 4.20
C TYR A 140 -14.12 9.90 5.05
N GLU A 141 -14.07 9.05 6.08
CA GLU A 141 -15.19 8.87 7.01
C GLU A 141 -15.11 9.91 8.14
N PRO A 142 -16.06 10.86 8.21
CA PRO A 142 -16.08 11.83 9.30
C PRO A 142 -16.62 11.22 10.59
N MET A 143 -16.10 11.67 11.73
CA MET A 143 -16.55 11.24 13.04
C MET A 143 -17.77 12.07 13.48
N PRO A 144 -18.81 11.48 14.11
CA PRO A 144 -20.03 12.16 14.58
C PRO A 144 -19.83 13.40 15.46
N GLU A 145 -18.66 13.52 16.10
CA GLU A 145 -18.34 14.62 17.03
C GLU A 145 -17.55 15.72 16.31
N GLY A 146 -18.08 16.95 16.28
CA GLY A 146 -17.42 18.13 15.69
C GLY A 146 -18.06 18.68 14.41
N PHE A 147 -19.35 18.38 14.17
CA PHE A 147 -20.08 18.93 13.02
C PHE A 147 -20.69 20.30 13.32
N ASP A 148 -20.08 21.38 12.81
CA ASP A 148 -20.72 22.70 12.77
C ASP A 148 -21.64 22.87 11.54
N SER A 149 -21.27 22.31 10.37
CA SER A 149 -22.12 22.33 9.17
C SER A 149 -21.72 21.30 8.10
N SER A 150 -22.67 20.90 7.24
CA SER A 150 -22.43 20.02 6.08
C SER A 150 -21.61 20.69 4.97
N ALA A 151 -21.60 22.02 4.92
CA ALA A 151 -20.77 22.80 3.99
C ALA A 151 -19.29 22.74 4.38
N SER A 152 -18.98 22.96 5.67
CA SER A 152 -17.63 22.84 6.21
C SER A 152 -17.06 21.44 5.95
N LEU A 153 -17.85 20.38 6.18
CA LEU A 153 -17.42 18.99 5.92
C LEU A 153 -16.87 18.80 4.50
N ARG A 154 -17.61 19.25 3.47
CA ARG A 154 -17.18 19.11 2.06
C ARG A 154 -15.90 19.86 1.77
N GLU A 155 -15.72 21.02 2.39
CA GLU A 155 -14.49 21.80 2.28
C GLU A 155 -13.31 21.07 2.93
N PHE A 156 -13.45 20.60 4.17
CA PHE A 156 -12.42 19.84 4.88
C PHE A 156 -12.02 18.56 4.15
N THR A 157 -12.99 17.80 3.62
CA THR A 157 -12.73 16.58 2.83
C THR A 157 -11.94 16.88 1.55
N LYS A 158 -12.18 18.03 0.91
CA LYS A 158 -11.46 18.45 -0.30
C LYS A 158 -10.03 18.93 -0.01
N GLU A 159 -9.82 19.61 1.13
CA GLU A 159 -8.52 20.18 1.48
C GLU A 159 -7.57 19.19 2.19
N LEU A 160 -8.11 18.16 2.85
CA LEU A 160 -7.30 17.15 3.54
C LEU A 160 -6.25 16.45 2.63
N PRO A 161 -6.60 15.91 1.44
CA PRO A 161 -5.59 15.32 0.57
C PRO A 161 -4.51 16.31 0.14
N ARG A 162 -4.87 17.58 -0.10
CA ARG A 162 -3.91 18.65 -0.44
C ARG A 162 -2.93 18.93 0.70
N LEU A 163 -3.41 18.95 1.94
CA LEU A 163 -2.55 19.10 3.13
C LEU A 163 -1.58 17.93 3.26
N LYS A 164 -2.03 16.70 3.02
CA LYS A 164 -1.19 15.49 3.07
C LYS A 164 -0.16 15.45 1.95
N GLN A 165 -0.51 15.91 0.75
CA GLN A 165 0.43 16.09 -0.37
C GLN A 165 1.49 17.13 -0.06
N LYS A 166 1.11 18.26 0.53
CA LYS A 166 2.07 19.30 0.98
C LYS A 166 3.05 18.77 2.04
N GLN A 167 2.62 17.81 2.86
CA GLN A 167 3.46 17.11 3.84
C GLN A 167 4.30 15.96 3.24
N LEU A 168 4.22 15.74 1.93
CA LEU A 168 4.85 14.64 1.18
C LEU A 168 4.42 13.23 1.65
N LEU A 169 3.38 13.14 2.47
CA LEU A 169 2.83 11.85 2.93
C LEU A 169 2.03 11.15 1.84
N TYR A 170 1.40 11.94 0.97
CA TYR A 170 0.61 11.47 -0.17
C TYR A 170 1.35 11.83 -1.46
N ASN A 171 1.70 10.83 -2.26
CA ASN A 171 2.36 11.02 -3.54
C ASN A 171 1.73 10.13 -4.63
N GLN A 172 1.82 10.57 -5.88
CA GLN A 172 1.36 9.83 -7.05
C GLN A 172 2.42 9.99 -8.14
N ARG A 173 2.94 8.87 -8.64
CA ARG A 173 3.97 8.83 -9.68
C ARG A 173 3.42 8.07 -10.88
N VAL A 174 3.28 8.78 -11.99
CA VAL A 174 2.78 8.23 -13.25
C VAL A 174 3.96 7.76 -14.08
N GLY A 175 3.90 6.54 -14.61
CA GLY A 175 4.98 5.93 -15.39
C GLY A 175 6.03 5.19 -14.56
N ASP A 176 5.86 5.14 -13.24
CA ASP A 176 6.76 4.44 -12.32
C ASP A 176 6.45 2.93 -12.21
N VAL A 177 5.49 2.43 -12.99
CA VAL A 177 5.26 1.01 -13.23
C VAL A 177 5.75 0.65 -14.63
N GLN A 178 6.77 -0.20 -14.70
CA GLN A 178 7.43 -0.59 -15.93
C GLN A 178 7.35 -2.10 -16.11
N PHE A 179 6.89 -2.55 -17.27
CA PHE A 179 6.95 -3.95 -17.67
C PHE A 179 8.39 -4.30 -18.07
N LEU A 180 8.98 -5.23 -17.33
CA LEU A 180 10.32 -5.77 -17.61
C LEU A 180 10.26 -6.93 -18.62
N SER A 181 9.13 -7.62 -18.69
CA SER A 181 8.83 -8.64 -19.69
C SER A 181 7.35 -8.59 -20.05
N SER A 182 6.87 -9.58 -20.81
CA SER A 182 5.43 -9.76 -21.05
C SER A 182 4.69 -9.84 -19.71
N THR A 183 5.07 -10.75 -18.82
CA THR A 183 4.30 -10.95 -17.60
C THR A 183 4.85 -10.21 -16.39
N LEU A 184 6.12 -9.81 -16.39
CA LEU A 184 6.78 -9.23 -15.21
C LEU A 184 6.79 -7.70 -15.28
N PHE A 185 6.42 -7.06 -14.18
CA PHE A 185 6.54 -5.62 -13.98
C PHE A 185 7.29 -5.28 -12.69
N ARG A 186 7.82 -4.06 -12.67
CA ARG A 186 8.41 -3.42 -11.51
C ARG A 186 7.70 -2.08 -11.29
N ALA A 187 7.29 -1.83 -10.05
CA ALA A 187 6.75 -0.56 -9.61
C ALA A 187 7.65 0.04 -8.53
N THR A 188 7.91 1.34 -8.61
CA THR A 188 8.68 2.06 -7.59
C THR A 188 7.78 3.01 -6.82
N LEU A 189 7.67 2.81 -5.50
CA LEU A 189 6.85 3.61 -4.59
C LEU A 189 7.75 4.44 -3.68
N SER A 190 7.39 5.71 -3.41
CA SER A 190 8.22 6.57 -2.54
C SER A 190 7.76 6.46 -1.11
N LEU A 191 8.69 6.16 -0.22
CA LEU A 191 8.48 6.28 1.22
C LEU A 191 9.13 7.58 1.69
N PRO A 192 8.35 8.58 2.13
CA PRO A 192 8.89 9.84 2.58
C PRO A 192 9.62 9.70 3.92
N ALA A 193 10.48 10.66 4.26
CA ALA A 193 11.24 10.67 5.51
C ALA A 193 10.36 10.63 6.78
N ASN A 194 9.16 11.20 6.71
CA ASN A 194 8.18 11.25 7.81
C ASN A 194 7.15 10.10 7.73
N VAL A 195 7.46 9.01 7.04
CA VAL A 195 6.54 7.87 6.91
C VAL A 195 6.16 7.31 8.29
N PRO A 196 4.86 7.12 8.58
CA PRO A 196 4.41 6.58 9.86
C PRO A 196 4.90 5.15 10.09
N VAL A 197 5.32 4.85 11.31
CA VAL A 197 5.64 3.48 11.72
C VAL A 197 4.37 2.64 11.89
N GLY A 198 4.46 1.34 11.58
CA GLY A 198 3.36 0.39 11.64
C GLY A 198 3.30 -0.53 10.43
N LYS A 199 2.17 -1.23 10.26
CA LYS A 199 1.89 -2.09 9.11
C LYS A 199 1.39 -1.25 7.96
N HIS A 200 2.06 -1.33 6.82
CA HIS A 200 1.66 -0.77 5.53
C HIS A 200 1.16 -1.90 4.64
N VAL A 201 0.26 -1.59 3.71
CA VAL A 201 -0.30 -2.56 2.77
C VAL A 201 -0.01 -2.06 1.36
N ALA A 202 0.77 -2.83 0.61
CA ALA A 202 0.93 -2.63 -0.81
C ALA A 202 -0.15 -3.41 -1.55
N ARG A 203 -0.82 -2.77 -2.51
CA ARG A 203 -1.84 -3.41 -3.36
C ARG A 203 -1.53 -3.13 -4.82
N ALA A 204 -1.72 -4.11 -5.69
CA ALA A 204 -1.64 -3.93 -7.12
C ALA A 204 -2.99 -4.27 -7.76
N TYR A 205 -3.41 -3.42 -8.68
CA TYR A 205 -4.66 -3.50 -9.42
C TYR A 205 -4.33 -3.72 -10.89
N LEU A 206 -4.87 -4.80 -11.44
CA LEU A 206 -4.74 -5.14 -12.86
C LEU A 206 -5.97 -4.65 -13.62
N PHE A 207 -5.72 -3.89 -14.68
CA PHE A 207 -6.71 -3.41 -15.62
C PHE A 207 -6.43 -3.91 -17.03
N ARG A 208 -7.50 -4.10 -17.80
CA ARG A 208 -7.46 -4.49 -19.22
C ARG A 208 -8.51 -3.68 -19.96
N ASN A 209 -8.12 -2.88 -20.95
CA ASN A 209 -9.04 -2.01 -21.68
C ASN A 209 -9.88 -1.09 -20.77
N GLY A 210 -9.33 -0.70 -19.63
CA GLY A 210 -10.01 0.11 -18.62
C GLY A 210 -11.05 -0.59 -17.77
N GLU A 211 -11.21 -1.90 -17.89
CA GLU A 211 -11.94 -2.71 -16.93
C GLU A 211 -11.01 -3.19 -15.82
N PHE A 212 -11.51 -3.25 -14.59
CA PHE A 212 -10.81 -3.87 -13.46
C PHE A 212 -10.96 -5.39 -13.50
N LEU A 213 -9.86 -6.11 -13.29
CA LEU A 213 -9.85 -7.58 -13.35
C LEU A 213 -9.61 -8.19 -11.98
N ARG A 214 -8.45 -7.89 -11.41
CA ARG A 214 -7.97 -8.49 -10.16
C ARG A 214 -7.11 -7.53 -9.37
N GLU A 215 -7.09 -7.74 -8.07
CA GLU A 215 -6.16 -7.11 -7.15
C GLU A 215 -5.33 -8.17 -6.42
N SER A 216 -4.13 -7.78 -6.00
CA SER A 216 -3.28 -8.57 -5.11
C SER A 216 -2.67 -7.65 -4.06
N SER A 217 -2.42 -8.18 -2.87
CA SER A 217 -1.95 -7.38 -1.75
C SER A 217 -0.85 -8.08 -0.97
N THR A 218 0.06 -7.29 -0.43
CA THR A 218 1.16 -7.74 0.42
C THR A 218 1.43 -6.70 1.49
N SER A 219 1.97 -7.11 2.64
CA SER A 219 2.20 -6.21 3.77
C SER A 219 3.66 -5.87 3.94
N LEU A 220 3.93 -4.61 4.25
CA LEU A 220 5.24 -4.07 4.60
C LEU A 220 5.21 -3.61 6.06
N ASN A 221 6.16 -4.06 6.88
CA ASN A 221 6.29 -3.62 8.27
C ASN A 221 7.35 -2.54 8.39
N ILE A 222 6.95 -1.36 8.90
CA ILE A 222 7.88 -0.26 9.16
C ILE A 222 8.10 -0.12 10.66
N VAL A 223 9.33 -0.33 11.10
CA VAL A 223 9.72 -0.33 12.51
C VAL A 223 10.79 0.72 12.80
N LYS A 224 10.85 1.20 14.05
CA LYS A 224 11.97 2.03 14.51
C LYS A 224 13.18 1.14 14.80
N ALA A 225 14.36 1.59 14.42
CA ALA A 225 15.63 0.93 14.70
C ALA A 225 16.71 1.97 15.03
N GLY A 226 17.88 1.51 15.46
CA GLY A 226 19.02 2.36 15.81
C GLY A 226 19.41 2.29 17.29
N LEU A 227 20.55 2.91 17.62
CA LEU A 227 21.06 2.96 18.99
C LEU A 227 20.09 3.70 19.91
N GLU A 228 19.48 4.77 19.42
CA GLU A 228 18.52 5.59 20.16
C GLU A 228 17.28 4.77 20.53
N PHE A 229 16.78 3.95 19.61
CA PHE A 229 15.65 3.08 19.89
C PHE A 229 16.02 1.95 20.86
N ARG A 230 17.26 1.43 20.82
CA ARG A 230 17.75 0.45 21.79
C ARG A 230 17.85 1.05 23.19
N ILE A 231 18.39 2.27 23.32
CA ILE A 231 18.46 3.00 24.60
C ILE A 231 17.04 3.28 25.12
N PHE A 232 16.16 3.81 24.26
CA PHE A 232 14.76 4.05 24.60
C PHE A 232 14.07 2.77 25.08
N ARG A 233 14.25 1.66 24.35
CA ARG A 233 13.67 0.37 24.71
C ARG A 233 14.24 -0.15 26.04
N ALA A 234 15.55 -0.03 26.27
CA ALA A 234 16.18 -0.41 27.53
C ALA A 234 15.63 0.42 28.69
N ALA A 235 15.48 1.73 28.51
CA ALA A 235 14.92 2.65 29.50
C ALA A 235 13.44 2.37 29.80
N ASN A 236 12.64 1.95 28.82
CA ASN A 236 11.21 1.67 29.03
C ASN A 236 10.93 0.24 29.50
N GLN A 237 11.63 -0.77 28.96
CA GLN A 237 11.40 -2.18 29.31
C GLN A 237 12.14 -2.60 30.58
N HIS A 238 13.30 -2.01 30.85
CA HIS A 238 14.13 -2.30 32.03
C HIS A 238 14.38 -0.99 32.80
N SER A 239 13.32 -0.24 33.08
CA SER A 239 13.39 1.11 33.66
C SER A 239 14.17 1.19 34.97
N LEU A 240 14.01 0.20 35.86
CA LEU A 240 14.74 0.14 37.12
C LEU A 240 16.24 -0.07 36.92
N LEU A 241 16.63 -1.04 36.09
CA LEU A 241 18.05 -1.31 35.78
C LEU A 241 18.69 -0.13 35.05
N TYR A 242 17.97 0.49 34.12
CA TYR A 242 18.42 1.68 33.42
C TYR A 242 18.60 2.86 34.37
N GLY A 243 17.67 3.08 35.30
CA GLY A 243 17.79 4.10 36.34
C GLY A 243 19.00 3.89 37.24
N LEU A 244 19.21 2.65 37.70
CA LEU A 244 20.37 2.31 38.53
C LEU A 244 21.69 2.51 37.77
N PHE A 245 21.74 2.11 36.50
CA PHE A 245 22.88 2.38 35.61
C PHE A 245 23.14 3.88 35.43
N ALA A 246 22.09 4.70 35.26
CA ALA A 246 22.22 6.15 35.13
C ALA A 246 22.76 6.79 36.41
N VAL A 247 22.27 6.39 37.59
CA VAL A 247 22.79 6.85 38.89
C VAL A 247 24.25 6.44 39.06
N PHE A 248 24.59 5.19 38.75
CA PHE A 248 25.97 4.71 38.78
C PHE A 248 26.88 5.55 37.88
N LEU A 249 26.45 5.82 36.63
CA LEU A 249 27.20 6.62 35.68
C LEU A 249 27.37 8.07 36.16
N ALA A 250 26.35 8.66 36.81
CA ALA A 250 26.44 9.99 37.41
C ALA A 250 27.46 10.04 38.56
N VAL A 251 27.48 9.02 39.43
CA VAL A 251 28.46 8.92 40.53
C VAL A 251 29.89 8.79 39.98
N VAL A 252 30.12 7.90 39.01
CA VAL A 252 31.43 7.73 38.38
C VAL A 252 31.89 9.01 37.68
N THR A 253 30.99 9.68 36.95
CA THR A 253 31.30 10.92 36.25
C THR A 253 31.60 12.06 37.22
N GLY A 254 30.83 12.20 38.30
CA GLY A 254 31.07 13.20 39.35
C GLY A 254 32.41 12.97 40.06
N TRP A 255 32.75 11.72 40.35
CA TRP A 255 34.05 11.34 40.91
C TRP A 255 35.22 11.62 39.95
N ALA A 256 35.08 11.27 38.67
CA ALA A 256 36.08 11.55 37.64
C ALA A 256 36.28 13.06 37.41
N GLY A 257 35.18 13.83 37.39
CA GLY A 257 35.23 15.29 37.31
C GLY A 257 36.00 15.88 38.50
N ARG A 258 35.74 15.40 39.72
CA ARG A 258 36.52 15.81 40.90
C ARG A 258 38.02 15.53 40.73
N LEU A 259 38.41 14.40 40.15
CA LEU A 259 39.83 14.08 39.91
C LEU A 259 40.49 15.02 38.88
N VAL A 260 39.80 15.31 37.78
CA VAL A 260 40.33 16.17 36.71
C VAL A 260 40.40 17.64 37.12
N PHE A 261 39.42 18.13 37.90
CA PHE A 261 39.36 19.52 38.35
C PHE A 261 40.00 19.75 39.72
N ARG A 262 40.63 18.73 40.32
CA ARG A 262 41.44 18.92 41.53
C ARG A 262 42.72 19.67 41.13
N LYS A 263 42.65 21.00 41.18
CA LYS A 263 43.85 21.85 41.21
C LYS A 263 44.50 21.70 42.57
N ASP A 264 45.76 21.28 42.57
CA ASP A 264 46.69 21.59 43.65
C ASP A 264 47.00 23.10 43.63
#